data_AF-X0Y0X3-F1
#
_entry.id   AF-X0Y0X3-F1
#
_cell.length_a   1.000
_cell.length_b   1.000
_cell.length_c   1.000
_cell.angle_alpha   90.00
_cell.angle_beta   90.00
_cell.angle_gamma   90.00
#
_symmetry.space_group_name_H-M   'P 1'
#
loop_
_entity.id
_entity.type
_entity.pdbx_description
1 polymer ?
#
loop_
_entity_poly.entity_id
_entity_poly.type
_entity_poly.pdbx_seq_one_letter_code
_entity_poly.pdbx_strand_id
1 'polypeptide(L)'
;LAGHIQSFPFMVRSIAELGFEDDPGINVGDIFSTNDALYGAPHNADCYAWVPIFYKGELIGWTVGLNHIVDVGGLQPGGLGTISPSVFTDGFTFPPTKTGENFKQHKWWELHWKRRTRTEAFNVLDDKMRAAGAVALHDRVLEVVEEFGVDYFRKGVKEIIERERRVLIQRIKAQAVPGI
;
A
#
# COMPACT_ATOMS: atom_id res chain seq x y z
N LEU A 1 -9.51 -0.14 8.03
CA LEU A 1 -9.77 -0.44 6.60
C LEU A 1 -10.22 0.77 5.75
N ALA A 2 -11.34 1.44 6.04
CA ALA A 2 -11.82 2.56 5.20
C ALA A 2 -10.82 3.74 5.08
N GLY A 3 -10.12 4.09 6.16
CA GLY A 3 -9.11 5.15 6.15
C GLY A 3 -7.90 4.88 5.26
N HIS A 4 -7.48 3.62 5.11
CA HIS A 4 -6.33 3.28 4.27
C HIS A 4 -6.67 3.38 2.77
N ILE A 5 -7.90 3.05 2.37
CA ILE A 5 -8.31 3.14 0.96
C ILE A 5 -8.18 4.58 0.45
N GLN A 6 -8.46 5.57 1.31
CA GLN A 6 -8.28 6.98 0.96
C GLN A 6 -6.82 7.40 0.84
N SER A 7 -5.91 6.67 1.50
CA SER A 7 -4.49 7.00 1.48
C SER A 7 -3.72 6.32 0.33
N PHE A 8 -4.26 5.25 -0.24
CA PHE A 8 -3.70 4.52 -1.38
C PHE A 8 -3.24 5.41 -2.56
N PRO A 9 -4.04 6.39 -3.02
CA PRO A 9 -3.61 7.23 -4.13
C PRO A 9 -2.39 8.10 -3.80
N PHE A 10 -2.14 8.42 -2.52
CA PHE A 10 -0.96 9.20 -2.12
C PHE A 10 0.31 8.39 -2.32
N MET A 11 0.31 7.10 -1.98
CA MET A 11 1.46 6.23 -2.18
C MET A 11 1.80 6.09 -3.67
N VAL A 12 0.80 5.79 -4.51
CA VAL A 12 1.02 5.63 -5.96
C VAL A 12 1.50 6.95 -6.59
N ARG A 13 0.95 8.09 -6.18
CA ARG A 13 1.46 9.40 -6.59
C ARG A 13 2.89 9.64 -6.12
N SER A 14 3.22 9.25 -4.90
CA SER A 14 4.57 9.40 -4.35
C SER A 14 5.60 8.60 -5.14
N ILE A 15 5.29 7.37 -5.53
CA ILE A 15 6.16 6.56 -6.41
C ILE A 15 6.46 7.33 -7.71
N ALA A 16 5.44 7.93 -8.34
CA ALA A 16 5.62 8.71 -9.56
C ALA A 16 6.40 10.01 -9.33
N GLU A 17 6.06 10.77 -8.28
CA GLU A 17 6.68 12.06 -7.94
C GLU A 17 8.14 11.93 -7.50
N LEU A 18 8.51 10.81 -6.88
CA LEU A 18 9.88 10.50 -6.46
C LEU A 18 10.77 9.98 -7.61
N GLY A 19 10.24 9.86 -8.84
CA GLY A 19 11.02 9.42 -10.00
C GLY A 19 11.33 7.92 -10.01
N PHE A 20 10.50 7.09 -9.37
CA PHE A 20 10.78 5.65 -9.28
C PHE A 20 10.68 4.93 -10.62
N GLU A 21 10.06 5.55 -11.62
CA GLU A 21 10.08 5.05 -13.00
C GLU A 21 11.50 5.07 -13.59
N ASP A 22 12.31 6.07 -13.24
CA ASP A 22 13.70 6.20 -13.71
C ASP A 22 14.68 5.40 -12.83
N ASP A 23 14.55 5.50 -11.51
CA ASP A 23 15.39 4.81 -10.52
C ASP A 23 14.59 4.58 -9.23
N PRO A 24 14.35 3.33 -8.77
CA PRO A 24 14.96 2.06 -9.21
C PRO A 24 14.27 1.38 -10.41
N GLY A 25 13.41 2.08 -11.14
CA GLY A 25 12.51 1.50 -12.13
C GLY A 25 11.32 0.79 -11.49
N ILE A 26 10.26 0.62 -12.28
CA ILE A 26 9.04 -0.12 -11.89
C ILE A 26 8.84 -1.25 -12.88
N ASN A 27 9.05 -2.49 -12.44
CA ASN A 27 8.99 -3.66 -13.30
C ASN A 27 7.98 -4.70 -12.79
N VAL A 28 7.63 -5.64 -13.67
CA VAL A 28 6.78 -6.78 -13.33
C VAL A 28 7.43 -7.59 -12.21
N GLY A 29 6.64 -7.87 -11.17
CA GLY A 29 7.10 -8.64 -10.02
C GLY A 29 7.86 -7.85 -8.96
N ASP A 30 8.05 -6.54 -9.15
CA ASP A 30 8.57 -5.68 -8.09
C ASP A 30 7.57 -5.59 -6.93
N ILE A 31 8.09 -5.48 -5.71
CA ILE A 31 7.29 -5.24 -4.51
C ILE A 31 7.81 -3.96 -3.87
N PHE A 32 6.91 -2.98 -3.72
CA PHE A 32 7.20 -1.74 -3.01
C PHE A 32 6.53 -1.74 -1.65
N SER A 33 7.24 -1.35 -0.60
CA SER A 33 6.68 -1.24 0.74
C SER A 33 6.85 0.17 1.30
N THR A 34 5.91 0.56 2.14
CA THR A 34 6.00 1.78 2.96
C THR A 34 5.21 1.58 4.25
N ASN A 35 5.60 2.30 5.30
CA ASN A 35 4.76 2.57 6.46
C ASN A 35 4.88 4.05 6.90
N ASP A 36 5.48 4.89 6.07
CA ASP A 36 5.74 6.28 6.42
C ASP A 36 4.49 7.14 6.16
N ALA A 37 4.11 7.90 7.19
CA ALA A 37 2.91 8.73 7.16
C ALA A 37 3.01 9.88 6.17
N LEU A 38 4.22 10.31 5.82
CA LEU A 38 4.43 11.31 4.76
C LEU A 38 3.97 10.81 3.39
N TYR A 39 3.87 9.49 3.20
CA TYR A 39 3.53 8.86 1.93
C TYR A 39 2.20 8.10 1.96
N GLY A 40 1.37 8.36 2.98
CA GLY A 40 0.00 7.87 3.07
C GLY A 40 -0.28 6.80 4.13
N ALA A 41 0.71 6.32 4.89
CA ALA A 41 0.38 5.48 6.04
C ALA A 41 -0.34 6.33 7.13
N PRO A 42 -1.41 5.86 7.78
CA PRO A 42 -2.00 6.60 8.90
C PRO A 42 -1.02 6.75 10.07
N HIS A 43 -0.21 5.72 10.31
CA HIS A 43 0.92 5.70 11.22
C HIS A 43 1.85 4.53 10.88
N ASN A 44 3.04 4.49 11.46
CA ASN A 44 4.07 3.52 11.10
C ASN A 44 3.79 2.07 11.49
N ALA A 45 2.74 1.79 12.27
CA ALA A 45 2.29 0.42 12.49
C ALA A 45 1.47 -0.12 11.30
N ASP A 46 0.89 0.74 10.47
CA ASP A 46 0.20 0.34 9.26
C ASP A 46 1.20 0.22 8.11
N CYS A 47 1.50 -1.01 7.74
CA CYS A 47 2.51 -1.29 6.73
C CYS A 47 1.86 -1.84 5.45
N TYR A 48 2.42 -1.46 4.30
CA TYR A 48 1.86 -1.79 2.98
C TYR A 48 2.88 -2.55 2.12
N ALA A 49 2.39 -3.41 1.25
CA ALA A 49 3.15 -4.02 0.15
C ALA A 49 2.35 -3.86 -1.14
N TRP A 50 2.96 -3.24 -2.14
CA TRP A 50 2.38 -2.85 -3.41
C TRP A 50 3.03 -3.62 -4.53
N VAL A 51 2.23 -4.15 -5.45
CA VAL A 51 2.72 -4.87 -6.63
C VAL A 51 2.13 -4.20 -7.87
N PRO A 52 2.98 -3.74 -8.82
CA PRO A 52 2.50 -3.16 -10.06
C PRO A 52 1.91 -4.26 -10.95
N ILE A 53 0.83 -3.94 -11.66
CA ILE A 53 0.16 -4.85 -12.59
C ILE A 53 0.46 -4.35 -14.00
N PHE A 54 1.16 -5.17 -14.79
CA PHE A 54 1.44 -4.85 -16.19
C PHE A 54 0.64 -5.76 -17.12
N TYR A 55 0.15 -5.20 -18.21
CA TYR A 55 -0.45 -5.93 -19.31
C TYR A 55 0.19 -5.49 -20.63
N LYS A 56 0.78 -6.43 -21.37
CA LYS A 56 1.46 -6.18 -22.65
C LYS A 56 2.48 -5.03 -22.60
N GLY A 57 3.25 -4.97 -21.50
CA GLY A 57 4.30 -3.96 -21.29
C GLY A 57 3.81 -2.62 -20.74
N GLU A 58 2.51 -2.43 -20.52
CA GLU A 58 1.95 -1.21 -19.96
C GLU A 58 1.50 -1.42 -18.51
N LEU A 59 1.81 -0.48 -17.62
CA LEU A 59 1.30 -0.46 -16.25
C LEU A 59 -0.20 -0.14 -16.27
N ILE A 60 -1.03 -1.04 -15.75
CA ILE A 60 -2.49 -0.91 -15.78
C ILE A 60 -3.12 -0.69 -14.40
N GLY A 61 -2.36 -0.88 -13.33
CA GLY A 61 -2.84 -0.72 -11.97
C GLY A 61 -1.85 -1.23 -10.94
N TRP A 62 -2.29 -1.28 -9.69
CA TRP A 62 -1.51 -1.77 -8.55
C TRP A 62 -2.41 -2.61 -7.66
N THR A 63 -1.85 -3.68 -7.09
CA THR A 63 -2.47 -4.37 -5.94
C THR A 63 -1.74 -3.97 -4.67
N VAL A 64 -2.45 -4.06 -3.54
CA VAL A 64 -1.90 -3.73 -2.22
C VAL A 64 -2.33 -4.74 -1.18
N GLY A 65 -1.36 -5.22 -0.42
CA GLY A 65 -1.56 -5.92 0.85
C GLY A 65 -1.21 -4.98 1.99
N LEU A 66 -2.03 -4.97 3.04
CA LEU A 66 -1.81 -4.14 4.21
C LEU A 66 -2.12 -4.91 5.49
N ASN A 67 -1.40 -4.57 6.56
CA ASN A 67 -1.77 -4.97 7.90
C ASN A 67 -1.22 -3.99 8.92
N HIS A 68 -1.80 -4.03 10.12
CA HIS A 68 -1.26 -3.35 11.27
C HIS A 68 -0.32 -4.31 12.01
N ILE A 69 0.91 -3.88 12.30
CA ILE A 69 1.90 -4.66 13.06
C ILE A 69 1.82 -4.33 14.55
N VAL A 70 2.21 -5.28 15.40
CA VAL A 70 2.04 -5.14 16.86
C VAL A 70 3.07 -4.20 17.49
N ASP A 71 4.31 -4.22 17.01
CA ASP A 71 5.40 -3.38 17.50
C ASP A 71 6.22 -2.84 16.32
N VAL A 72 6.48 -1.52 16.36
CA VAL A 72 7.27 -0.80 15.36
C VAL A 72 8.71 -0.57 15.81
N GLY A 73 9.11 -1.01 17.00
CA GLY A 73 10.45 -0.75 17.54
C GLY A 73 10.71 0.69 17.95
N GLY A 74 9.65 1.44 18.26
CA GLY A 74 9.73 2.81 18.78
C GLY A 74 10.28 2.87 20.20
N LEU A 75 10.39 4.08 20.74
CA LEU A 75 10.85 4.33 22.12
C LEU A 75 10.10 3.48 23.16
N GLN A 76 8.78 3.32 22.97
CA GLN A 76 7.94 2.44 23.77
C GLN A 76 7.62 1.13 23.03
N PRO A 77 7.39 0.03 23.76
CA PRO A 77 6.81 -1.18 23.18
C PRO A 77 5.42 -0.91 22.60
N GLY A 78 5.14 -1.47 21.41
CA GLY A 78 3.86 -1.34 20.72
C GLY A 78 3.96 -0.59 19.39
N GLY A 79 2.81 -0.43 18.72
CA GLY A 79 2.69 0.25 17.42
C GLY A 79 2.36 1.75 17.50
N LEU A 80 2.13 2.28 18.71
CA LEU A 80 1.74 3.67 18.95
C LEU A 80 2.46 4.20 20.20
N GLY A 81 3.52 4.98 19.98
CA GLY A 81 4.23 5.66 21.06
C GLY A 81 3.46 6.88 21.54
N THR A 82 3.25 6.99 22.86
CA THR A 82 2.55 8.13 23.49
C THR A 82 3.49 9.23 23.96
N ILE A 83 4.77 8.91 24.18
CA ILE A 83 5.78 9.87 24.67
C ILE A 83 6.85 10.18 23.63
N SER A 84 6.69 9.72 22.39
CA SER A 84 7.66 9.95 21.33
C SER A 84 7.67 11.43 20.93
N PRO A 85 8.79 12.17 21.12
CA PRO A 85 8.82 13.59 20.81
C PRO A 85 9.00 13.88 19.31
N SER A 86 9.38 12.87 18.50
CA SER A 86 9.70 13.07 17.09
C SER A 86 9.62 11.77 16.29
N VAL A 87 9.58 11.89 14.96
CA VAL A 87 9.63 10.75 14.03
C VAL A 87 10.86 9.85 14.22
N PHE A 88 11.98 10.41 14.71
CA PHE A 88 13.22 9.65 14.94
C PHE A 88 13.11 8.66 16.13
N THR A 89 12.08 8.82 16.96
CA THR A 89 11.80 7.97 18.12
C THR A 89 10.52 7.14 17.97
N ASP A 90 9.78 7.31 16.87
CA ASP A 90 8.53 6.58 16.58
C ASP A 90 8.76 5.12 16.18
N GLY A 91 9.99 4.74 15.84
CA GLY A 91 10.37 3.37 15.54
C GLY A 91 10.88 3.19 14.12
N PHE A 92 10.62 2.01 13.56
CA PHE A 92 11.03 1.65 12.22
C PHE A 92 10.05 2.21 11.20
N THR A 93 10.32 3.44 10.78
CA THR A 93 9.61 4.10 9.69
C THR A 93 10.47 4.05 8.43
N PHE A 94 9.88 3.70 7.29
CA PHE A 94 10.57 3.63 6.01
C PHE A 94 9.70 4.22 4.88
N PRO A 95 10.30 5.07 4.02
CA PRO A 95 9.62 5.65 2.87
C PRO A 95 9.29 4.57 1.82
N PRO A 96 8.56 4.90 0.75
CA PRO A 96 8.40 4.02 -0.40
C PRO A 96 9.75 3.42 -0.80
N THR A 97 9.86 2.09 -0.72
CA THR A 97 11.10 1.37 -0.94
C THR A 97 10.80 0.12 -1.75
N LYS A 98 11.59 -0.18 -2.79
CA LYS A 98 11.54 -1.48 -3.47
C LYS A 98 12.12 -2.54 -2.53
N THR A 99 11.26 -3.39 -1.99
CA THR A 99 11.59 -4.39 -0.96
C THR A 99 11.65 -5.80 -1.51
N GLY A 100 11.15 -6.02 -2.73
CA GLY A 100 11.23 -7.30 -3.43
C GLY A 100 11.19 -7.17 -4.94
N GLU A 101 11.54 -8.28 -5.59
CA GLU A 101 11.56 -8.46 -7.05
C GLU A 101 11.14 -9.90 -7.36
N ASN A 102 10.72 -10.17 -8.60
CA ASN A 102 10.25 -11.51 -9.02
C ASN A 102 9.17 -12.09 -8.08
N PHE A 103 8.26 -11.23 -7.63
CA PHE A 103 7.17 -11.53 -6.69
C PHE A 103 7.65 -12.06 -5.33
N LYS A 104 8.88 -11.72 -4.93
CA LYS A 104 9.49 -12.19 -3.68
C LYS A 104 10.21 -11.06 -2.95
N GLN A 105 9.88 -10.91 -1.67
CA GLN A 105 10.60 -10.01 -0.77
C GLN A 105 12.08 -10.39 -0.66
N HIS A 106 12.96 -9.39 -0.68
CA HIS A 106 14.38 -9.59 -0.53
C HIS A 106 14.74 -10.07 0.88
N LYS A 107 15.84 -10.82 0.98
CA LYS A 107 16.31 -11.30 2.28
C LYS A 107 16.73 -10.16 3.21
N TRP A 108 17.30 -9.08 2.67
CA TRP A 108 17.72 -7.93 3.47
C TRP A 108 16.52 -7.25 4.14
N TRP A 109 15.35 -7.26 3.49
CA TRP A 109 14.11 -6.71 4.06
C TRP A 109 13.66 -7.47 5.30
N GLU A 110 13.71 -8.81 5.27
CA GLU A 110 13.43 -9.65 6.44
C GLU A 110 14.37 -9.32 7.63
N LEU A 111 15.64 -9.00 7.35
CA LEU A 111 16.62 -8.67 8.39
C LEU A 111 16.30 -7.34 9.08
N HIS A 112 15.70 -6.38 8.38
CA HIS A 112 15.24 -5.13 9.00
C HIS A 112 14.15 -5.40 10.03
N TRP A 113 13.13 -6.19 9.70
CA TRP A 113 12.09 -6.58 10.66
C TRP A 113 12.68 -7.23 11.92
N LYS A 114 13.63 -8.15 11.73
CA LYS A 114 14.34 -8.83 12.82
C LYS A 114 15.16 -7.93 13.70
N ARG A 115 15.76 -6.89 13.13
CA ARG A 115 16.66 -6.02 13.88
C ARG A 115 15.94 -4.83 14.50
N ARG A 116 14.88 -4.35 13.88
CA ARG A 116 14.29 -3.05 14.19
C ARG A 116 13.00 -3.14 15.00
N THR A 117 12.50 -4.32 15.32
CA THR A 117 11.25 -4.49 16.06
C THR A 117 11.38 -5.54 17.15
N ARG A 118 10.51 -5.50 18.16
CA ARG A 118 10.50 -6.44 19.30
C ARG A 118 9.74 -7.73 19.02
N THR A 119 8.88 -7.71 18.00
CA THR A 119 7.99 -8.81 17.62
C THR A 119 8.38 -9.34 16.25
N GLU A 120 9.65 -9.69 16.05
CA GLU A 120 10.20 -9.97 14.73
C GLU A 120 9.54 -11.15 14.03
N ALA A 121 9.21 -12.21 14.76
CA ALA A 121 8.56 -13.38 14.20
C ALA A 121 7.20 -13.02 13.60
N PHE A 122 6.43 -12.18 14.29
CA PHE A 122 5.14 -11.68 13.81
C PHE A 122 5.32 -10.76 12.60
N ASN A 123 6.22 -9.78 12.70
CA ASN A 123 6.41 -8.78 11.64
C ASN A 123 6.93 -9.40 10.33
N VAL A 124 7.76 -10.44 10.41
CA VAL A 124 8.20 -11.22 9.24
C VAL A 124 7.04 -12.00 8.61
N LEU A 125 6.15 -12.58 9.41
CA LEU A 125 4.98 -13.30 8.89
C LEU A 125 3.97 -12.34 8.28
N ASP A 126 3.75 -11.20 8.91
CA ASP A 126 2.89 -10.11 8.44
C ASP A 126 3.38 -9.53 7.10
N ASP A 127 4.69 -9.31 6.94
CA ASP A 127 5.29 -8.87 5.68
C ASP A 127 5.08 -9.88 4.54
N LYS A 128 5.31 -11.17 4.83
CA LYS A 128 5.04 -12.25 3.88
C LYS A 128 3.56 -12.33 3.51
N MET A 129 2.68 -12.16 4.48
CA MET A 129 1.24 -12.15 4.26
C MET A 129 0.82 -11.02 3.32
N ARG A 130 1.30 -9.79 3.56
CA ARG A 130 1.01 -8.64 2.69
C ARG A 130 1.47 -8.87 1.27
N ALA A 131 2.73 -9.30 1.09
CA ALA A 131 3.28 -9.59 -0.22
C ALA A 131 2.48 -10.69 -0.93
N ALA A 132 2.23 -11.82 -0.25
CA ALA A 132 1.47 -12.93 -0.83
C ALA A 132 0.05 -12.52 -1.23
N GLY A 133 -0.65 -11.72 -0.41
CA GLY A 133 -1.99 -11.22 -0.72
C GLY A 133 -2.00 -10.29 -1.93
N ALA A 134 -1.03 -9.37 -2.02
CA ALA A 134 -0.91 -8.46 -3.16
C ALA A 134 -0.60 -9.23 -4.46
N VAL A 135 0.32 -10.19 -4.42
CA VAL A 135 0.67 -11.05 -5.57
C VAL A 135 -0.52 -11.92 -5.99
N ALA A 136 -1.26 -12.51 -5.04
CA ALA A 136 -2.43 -13.31 -5.38
C ALA A 136 -3.52 -12.49 -6.09
N LEU A 137 -3.71 -11.22 -5.70
CA LEU A 137 -4.64 -10.32 -6.39
C LEU A 137 -4.12 -9.87 -7.76
N HIS A 138 -2.81 -9.73 -7.94
CA HIS A 138 -2.20 -9.36 -9.22
C HIS A 138 -2.64 -10.33 -10.33
N ASP A 139 -2.54 -11.63 -10.08
CA ASP A 139 -2.91 -12.66 -11.05
C ASP A 139 -4.41 -12.64 -11.36
N ARG A 140 -5.25 -12.39 -10.35
CA ARG A 140 -6.72 -12.29 -10.54
C ARG A 140 -7.13 -11.10 -11.38
N VAL A 141 -6.44 -9.96 -11.25
CA VAL A 141 -6.70 -8.81 -12.12
C VAL A 141 -6.32 -9.15 -13.56
N LEU A 142 -5.20 -9.82 -13.79
CA LEU A 142 -4.79 -10.23 -15.13
C LEU A 142 -5.78 -11.21 -15.78
N GLU A 143 -6.31 -12.18 -15.02
CA GLU A 143 -7.38 -13.07 -15.51
C GLU A 143 -8.60 -12.27 -16.02
N VAL A 144 -9.04 -11.26 -15.26
CA VAL A 144 -10.14 -10.37 -15.67
C VAL A 144 -9.78 -9.55 -16.92
N VAL A 145 -8.55 -9.05 -17.00
CA VAL A 145 -8.09 -8.29 -18.17
C VAL A 145 -8.00 -9.16 -19.42
N GLU A 146 -7.60 -10.43 -19.30
CA GLU A 146 -7.57 -11.35 -20.45
C GLU A 146 -8.99 -11.76 -20.91
N GLU A 147 -9.92 -11.92 -19.97
CA GLU A 147 -11.30 -12.29 -20.31
C GLU A 147 -12.07 -11.14 -20.97
N PHE A 148 -11.97 -9.93 -20.43
CA PHE A 148 -12.81 -8.79 -20.85
C PHE A 148 -12.07 -7.73 -21.66
N GLY A 149 -10.75 -7.77 -21.71
CA GLY A 149 -9.91 -6.78 -22.38
C GLY A 149 -9.54 -5.57 -21.49
N VAL A 150 -8.34 -5.03 -21.71
CA VAL A 150 -7.77 -3.94 -20.90
C VAL A 150 -8.60 -2.65 -20.96
N ASP A 151 -9.20 -2.32 -22.11
CA ASP A 151 -10.02 -1.12 -22.26
C ASP A 151 -11.32 -1.22 -21.47
N TYR A 152 -11.93 -2.41 -21.45
CA TYR A 152 -13.11 -2.68 -20.63
C TYR A 152 -12.77 -2.56 -19.14
N PHE A 153 -11.66 -3.17 -18.72
CA PHE A 153 -11.19 -3.07 -17.34
C PHE A 153 -10.95 -1.61 -16.90
N ARG A 154 -10.20 -0.83 -17.69
CA ARG A 154 -9.92 0.59 -17.41
C ARG A 154 -11.19 1.42 -17.33
N LYS A 155 -12.13 1.19 -18.24
CA LYS A 155 -13.43 1.85 -18.23
C LYS A 155 -14.22 1.48 -16.98
N GLY A 156 -14.28 0.19 -16.64
CA GLY A 156 -14.96 -0.31 -15.44
C GLY A 156 -14.43 0.33 -14.16
N VAL A 157 -13.12 0.41 -13.97
CA VAL A 157 -12.50 1.06 -12.80
C VAL A 157 -12.91 2.53 -12.70
N LYS A 158 -12.87 3.27 -13.82
CA LYS A 158 -13.30 4.69 -13.86
C LYS A 158 -14.79 4.84 -13.57
N GLU A 159 -15.63 3.95 -14.08
CA GLU A 159 -17.07 3.95 -13.84
C GLU A 159 -17.42 3.66 -12.38
N ILE A 160 -16.69 2.76 -11.71
CA ILE A 160 -16.84 2.51 -10.28
C ILE A 160 -16.59 3.79 -9.48
N ILE A 161 -15.47 4.50 -9.75
CA ILE A 161 -15.13 5.75 -9.06
C ILE A 161 -16.23 6.80 -9.25
N GLU A 162 -16.68 7.01 -10.48
CA GLU A 162 -17.74 7.99 -10.78
C GLU A 162 -19.10 7.60 -10.18
N ARG A 163 -19.42 6.31 -10.17
CA ARG A 163 -20.63 5.79 -9.50
C ARG A 163 -20.61 6.11 -8.02
N GLU A 164 -19.52 5.81 -7.32
CA GLU A 164 -19.41 6.06 -5.87
C GLU A 164 -19.52 7.56 -5.55
N ARG A 165 -18.92 8.44 -6.36
CA ARG A 165 -19.08 9.90 -6.23
C ARG A 165 -20.55 10.32 -6.35
N ARG A 166 -21.29 9.79 -7.33
CA ARG A 166 -22.73 10.09 -7.52
C ARG A 166 -23.56 9.60 -6.33
N VAL A 167 -23.31 8.38 -5.86
CA VAL A 167 -24.00 7.79 -4.71
C VAL A 167 -23.76 8.63 -3.45
N LEU A 168 -22.51 9.06 -3.21
CA LEU A 168 -22.18 9.92 -2.07
C LEU A 168 -22.95 11.24 -2.12
N ILE A 169 -22.95 11.93 -3.25
CA ILE A 169 -23.68 13.20 -3.42
C ILE A 169 -25.19 12.99 -3.22
N GLN A 170 -25.76 11.92 -3.77
CA GLN A 170 -27.17 11.60 -3.57
C GLN A 170 -27.50 11.37 -2.10
N ARG A 171 -26.66 10.63 -1.36
CA ARG A 171 -26.84 10.39 0.07
C ARG A 171 -26.77 11.68 0.88
N ILE A 172 -25.78 12.54 0.62
CA ILE A 172 -25.68 13.85 1.27
C ILE A 172 -26.96 14.65 1.05
N LYS A 173 -27.46 14.74 -0.20
CA LYS A 173 -28.69 15.47 -0.52
C LYS A 173 -29.95 14.89 0.12
N ALA A 174 -30.01 13.56 0.27
CA ALA A 174 -31.19 12.88 0.80
C ALA A 174 -31.22 12.81 2.34
N GLN A 175 -30.05 12.86 3.00
CA GLN A 175 -29.92 12.56 4.43
C GLN A 175 -29.37 13.73 5.26
N ALA A 176 -28.64 14.67 4.66
CA ALA A 176 -28.11 15.83 5.35
C ALA A 176 -28.97 17.08 5.08
N VAL A 177 -28.89 18.04 5.99
CA VAL A 177 -29.48 19.38 5.82
C VAL A 177 -28.34 20.34 5.49
N PRO A 178 -28.47 21.21 4.47
CA PRO A 178 -27.46 22.23 4.19
C PRO A 178 -27.24 23.13 5.40
N GLY A 179 -25.98 23.30 5.80
CA GLY A 179 -25.57 24.10 6.96
C GLY A 179 -24.05 24.24 7.01
N ILE A 180 -23.58 25.07 7.93
CA ILE A 180 -22.17 25.19 8.31
C ILE A 180 -21.92 24.26 9.49
#